data_AF-A0AAV8XM71-F1
#
_entry.id   AF-A0AAV8XM71-F1
#
_cell.length_a   1.000
_cell.length_b   1.000
_cell.length_c   1.000
_cell.angle_alpha   90.00
_cell.angle_beta   90.00
_cell.angle_gamma   90.00
#
_symmetry.space_group_name_H-M   'P 1'
#
loop_
_entity.id
_entity.type
_entity.pdbx_description
1 polymer ?
#
loop_
_entity_poly.entity_id
_entity_poly.type
_entity_poly.pdbx_seq_one_letter_code
_entity_poly.pdbx_strand_id
1 'polypeptide(L)'
;MTAVFVPTSRNKKSNLTTHMLIHKDASEVKTYDCSFCSYKAKRKSHITRHMLIHKDASEITTYDCIFVPTRRNEKINLTTHMLIHKDASEITTYDCSFCSYEAKRKSNLSKHMLIHKYASEITTYYCK
;
A
#
# COMPACT_ATOMS: atom_id res chain seq x y z
N MET A 1 -14.87 -25.98 -5.18
CA MET A 1 -13.86 -25.33 -4.32
C MET A 1 -14.53 -24.17 -3.61
N THR A 2 -15.00 -24.38 -2.39
CA THR A 2 -15.65 -23.34 -1.58
C THR A 2 -14.60 -22.29 -1.19
N ALA A 3 -14.74 -21.07 -1.72
CA ALA A 3 -13.95 -19.94 -1.25
C ALA A 3 -14.31 -19.72 0.23
N VAL A 4 -13.38 -20.03 1.13
CA VAL A 4 -13.49 -19.67 2.54
C VAL A 4 -13.49 -18.15 2.59
N PHE A 5 -14.65 -17.57 2.88
CA PHE A 5 -14.82 -16.13 3.03
C PHE A 5 -14.11 -15.72 4.33
N VAL A 6 -12.87 -15.26 4.24
CA VAL A 6 -12.18 -14.65 5.39
C VAL A 6 -12.75 -13.23 5.53
N PRO A 7 -13.46 -12.89 6.63
CA PRO A 7 -13.99 -11.55 6.81
C PRO A 7 -12.83 -10.57 6.98
N THR A 8 -12.51 -9.79 5.94
CA THR A 8 -11.48 -8.76 6.06
C THR A 8 -12.08 -7.52 6.73
N SER A 9 -11.50 -7.13 7.86
CA SER A 9 -11.82 -5.87 8.55
C SER A 9 -10.94 -4.72 8.07
N ARG A 10 -11.50 -3.51 8.02
CA ARG A 10 -10.81 -2.27 7.65
C ARG A 10 -11.13 -1.19 8.67
N ASN A 11 -10.13 -0.41 9.03
CA ASN A 11 -10.30 0.63 10.07
C ASN A 11 -10.53 2.02 9.44
N LYS A 12 -10.80 2.06 8.13
CA LYS A 12 -11.14 3.25 7.33
C LYS A 12 -12.20 2.90 6.30
N LYS A 13 -13.27 3.70 6.22
CA LYS A 13 -14.37 3.52 5.27
C LYS A 13 -13.89 3.46 3.82
N SER A 14 -13.00 4.38 3.43
CA SER A 14 -12.42 4.42 2.07
C SER A 14 -11.68 3.13 1.70
N ASN A 15 -10.98 2.51 2.66
CA ASN A 15 -10.31 1.23 2.44
C ASN A 15 -11.31 0.08 2.25
N LEU A 16 -12.43 0.08 2.96
CA LEU A 16 -13.51 -0.87 2.73
C LEU A 16 -14.13 -0.64 1.34
N THR A 17 -14.51 0.59 1.00
CA THR A 17 -15.08 0.93 -0.31
C THR A 17 -14.19 0.43 -1.45
N THR A 18 -12.88 0.68 -1.34
CA THR A 18 -11.92 0.24 -2.37
C THR A 18 -11.67 -1.28 -2.32
N HIS A 19 -11.86 -1.93 -1.17
CA HIS A 19 -11.81 -3.39 -1.04
C HIS A 19 -13.02 -4.05 -1.71
N MET A 20 -14.23 -3.53 -1.53
CA MET A 20 -15.46 -4.09 -2.13
C MET A 20 -15.37 -4.25 -3.65
N LEU A 21 -14.49 -3.49 -4.31
CA LEU A 21 -14.20 -3.65 -5.74
C LEU A 21 -13.71 -5.05 -6.09
N ILE A 22 -13.09 -5.81 -5.18
CA ILE A 22 -12.62 -7.17 -5.49
C ILE A 22 -13.77 -8.16 -5.68
N HIS A 23 -14.91 -7.95 -5.01
CA HIS A 23 -16.07 -8.85 -5.04
C HIS A 23 -16.97 -8.62 -6.25
N LYS A 24 -16.91 -7.43 -6.84
CA LYS A 24 -17.68 -7.10 -8.03
C LYS A 24 -17.05 -7.67 -9.28
N ASP A 25 -17.85 -8.04 -10.27
CA ASP A 25 -17.30 -8.38 -11.57
C ASP A 25 -16.71 -7.12 -12.26
N ALA A 26 -15.79 -7.31 -13.22
CA ALA A 26 -15.21 -6.20 -13.99
C ALA A 26 -16.26 -5.45 -14.85
N SER A 27 -17.36 -6.10 -15.24
CA SER A 27 -18.50 -5.49 -15.96
C SER A 27 -19.35 -4.56 -15.08
N GLU A 28 -19.36 -4.78 -13.76
CA GLU A 28 -20.20 -4.05 -12.80
C GLU A 28 -19.52 -2.83 -12.19
N VAL A 29 -18.25 -2.60 -12.53
CA VAL A 29 -17.46 -1.50 -11.99
C VAL A 29 -16.77 -0.75 -13.11
N LYS A 30 -16.66 0.57 -12.93
CA LYS A 30 -15.77 1.36 -13.77
C LYS A 30 -14.34 0.82 -13.64
N THR A 31 -13.83 0.33 -14.76
CA THR A 31 -12.45 -0.12 -14.90
C THR A 31 -11.63 0.94 -15.62
N TYR A 32 -10.32 0.81 -15.48
CA TYR A 32 -9.33 1.55 -16.24
C TYR A 32 -8.61 0.55 -17.13
N ASP A 33 -8.81 0.72 -18.43
CA ASP A 33 -8.34 -0.22 -19.44
C ASP A 33 -6.95 0.20 -19.93
N CYS A 34 -6.10 -0.79 -20.17
CA CYS A 34 -4.84 -0.56 -20.84
C CYS A 34 -5.08 -0.37 -22.34
N SER A 35 -4.44 0.63 -22.94
CA SER A 35 -4.50 0.88 -24.38
C SER A 35 -3.63 -0.08 -25.22
N PHE A 36 -2.74 -0.83 -24.57
CA PHE A 36 -1.73 -1.68 -25.24
C PHE A 36 -1.98 -3.19 -25.08
N CYS A 37 -2.83 -3.60 -24.14
CA CYS A 37 -3.13 -5.01 -23.90
C CYS A 37 -4.50 -5.20 -23.24
N SER A 38 -4.92 -6.44 -23.01
CA SER A 38 -6.21 -6.78 -22.40
C SER A 38 -6.30 -6.52 -20.89
N TYR A 39 -5.25 -6.01 -20.25
CA TYR A 39 -5.24 -5.76 -18.81
C TYR A 39 -6.20 -4.62 -18.41
N LYS A 40 -6.98 -4.86 -17.36
CA LYS A 40 -7.92 -3.90 -16.77
C LYS A 40 -7.68 -3.77 -15.27
N ALA A 41 -7.72 -2.55 -14.76
CA ALA A 41 -7.61 -2.29 -13.33
C ALA A 41 -8.87 -1.64 -12.77
N LYS A 42 -9.29 -2.06 -11.57
CA LYS A 42 -10.39 -1.41 -10.83
C LYS A 42 -9.94 -0.13 -10.08
N ARG A 43 -8.65 0.21 -10.12
CA ARG A 43 -8.06 1.38 -9.43
C ARG A 43 -7.13 2.13 -10.37
N LYS A 44 -7.22 3.46 -10.36
CA LYS A 44 -6.37 4.34 -11.18
C LYS A 44 -4.89 4.12 -10.93
N SER A 45 -4.47 4.02 -9.66
CA SER A 45 -3.07 3.79 -9.30
C SER A 45 -2.52 2.46 -9.84
N HIS A 46 -3.36 1.43 -9.95
CA HIS A 46 -2.96 0.13 -10.48
C HIS A 46 -2.77 0.18 -12.00
N ILE A 47 -3.63 0.89 -12.75
CA ILE A 47 -3.41 1.05 -14.20
C ILE A 47 -2.18 1.92 -14.44
N THR A 48 -1.99 3.02 -13.71
CA THR A 48 -0.82 3.90 -13.88
C THR A 48 0.48 3.14 -13.66
N ARG A 49 0.54 2.28 -12.64
CA ARG A 49 1.69 1.40 -12.42
C ARG A 49 1.83 0.34 -13.50
N HIS A 50 0.73 -0.25 -13.96
CA HIS A 50 0.75 -1.22 -15.05
C HIS A 50 1.30 -0.61 -16.34
N MET A 51 0.95 0.63 -16.68
CA MET A 51 1.44 1.29 -17.90
C MET A 51 2.98 1.37 -17.98
N LEU A 52 3.69 1.23 -16.85
CA LEU A 52 5.15 1.18 -16.84
C LEU A 52 5.72 -0.04 -17.57
N ILE A 53 4.96 -1.13 -17.73
CA ILE A 53 5.46 -2.33 -18.45
C ILE A 53 5.50 -2.12 -19.97
N HIS A 54 4.75 -1.15 -20.48
CA HIS A 54 4.67 -0.82 -21.91
C HIS A 54 5.63 0.31 -22.30
N LYS A 55 6.37 0.84 -21.34
CA LYS A 55 7.39 1.86 -21.57
C LYS A 55 8.75 1.20 -21.72
N ASP A 56 9.58 1.79 -22.56
CA ASP A 56 11.00 1.49 -22.53
C ASP A 56 11.59 1.85 -21.16
N ALA A 57 12.52 1.02 -20.68
CA ALA A 57 13.13 1.20 -19.37
C ALA A 57 13.78 2.59 -19.19
N SER A 58 14.23 3.20 -20.29
CA SER A 58 14.79 4.57 -20.33
C SER A 58 13.76 5.67 -20.06
N GLU A 59 12.47 5.43 -20.32
CA GLU A 59 11.39 6.40 -20.10
C GLU A 59 10.75 6.28 -18.71
N ILE A 60 11.08 5.21 -17.98
CA ILE A 60 10.60 5.00 -16.63
C ILE A 60 11.45 5.84 -15.70
N THR A 61 10.85 6.83 -15.04
CA THR A 61 11.49 7.50 -13.92
C THR A 61 11.74 6.48 -12.81
N THR A 62 12.98 6.03 -12.70
CA THR A 62 13.45 5.21 -11.61
C THR A 62 14.20 6.03 -10.59
N TYR A 63 14.16 5.56 -9.36
CA TYR A 63 14.90 6.09 -8.24
C TYR A 63 15.91 5.02 -7.84
N ASP A 64 17.18 5.31 -8.12
CA ASP A 64 18.29 4.39 -7.85
C ASP A 64 18.80 4.53 -6.42
N CYS A 65 19.20 3.41 -5.84
CA CYS A 65 19.97 3.43 -4.61
C CYS A 65 21.46 3.67 -4.94
N ILE A 66 22.10 4.58 -4.20
CA ILE A 66 23.52 4.90 -4.38
C ILE A 66 24.46 3.81 -3.85
N PHE A 67 23.96 2.89 -3.02
CA PHE A 67 24.77 1.86 -2.36
C PHE A 67 24.68 0.48 -3.03
N VAL A 68 23.57 0.16 -3.68
CA VAL A 68 23.32 -1.16 -4.30
C VAL A 68 22.57 -0.99 -5.63
N PRO A 69 22.79 -1.87 -6.63
CA PRO A 69 22.16 -1.78 -7.94
C PRO A 69 20.67 -2.19 -7.88
N THR A 70 19.87 -1.41 -7.17
CA THR A 70 18.42 -1.61 -7.02
C THR A 70 17.67 -0.37 -7.48
N ARG A 71 16.58 -0.58 -8.21
CA ARG A 71 15.73 0.48 -8.76
C ARG A 71 14.35 0.43 -8.12
N ARG A 72 13.80 1.59 -7.79
CA ARG A 72 12.41 1.75 -7.35
C ARG A 72 11.67 2.66 -8.32
N ASN A 73 10.44 2.32 -8.64
CA ASN A 73 9.56 3.12 -9.51
C ASN A 73 8.74 4.18 -8.75
N GLU A 74 8.92 4.28 -7.42
CA GLU A 74 8.26 5.29 -6.59
C GLU A 74 9.27 5.85 -5.57
N LYS A 75 9.29 7.18 -5.43
CA LYS A 75 10.21 7.88 -4.51
C LYS A 75 10.09 7.38 -3.07
N ILE A 76 8.86 7.17 -2.59
CA ILE A 76 8.62 6.69 -1.22
C ILE A 76 9.24 5.31 -0.95
N ASN A 77 9.29 4.45 -1.98
CA ASN A 77 9.90 3.13 -1.88
C ASN A 77 11.42 3.24 -1.81
N LEU A 78 12.04 4.17 -2.56
CA LEU A 78 13.46 4.48 -2.38
C LEU A 78 13.72 5.07 -1.00
N THR A 79 12.98 6.10 -0.57
CA THR A 79 13.18 6.74 0.74
C THR A 79 13.10 5.73 1.89
N THR A 80 12.15 4.79 1.85
CA THR A 80 12.10 3.73 2.88
C THR A 80 13.27 2.75 2.72
N HIS A 81 13.60 2.36 1.50
CA HIS A 81 14.73 1.46 1.24
C HIS A 81 16.04 2.05 1.78
N MET A 82 16.28 3.34 1.65
CA MET A 82 17.48 4.00 2.18
C MET A 82 17.66 3.84 3.70
N LEU A 83 16.60 3.52 4.45
CA LEU A 83 16.69 3.24 5.88
C LEU A 83 17.44 1.93 6.19
N ILE A 84 17.70 1.05 5.22
CA ILE A 84 18.50 -0.16 5.45
C ILE A 84 20.00 0.12 5.43
N HIS A 85 20.41 1.24 4.84
CA HIS A 85 21.81 1.65 4.69
C HIS A 85 22.25 2.62 5.79
N LYS A 86 21.32 3.03 6.66
CA LYS A 86 21.62 3.88 7.82
C LYS A 86 21.89 3.01 9.03
N ASP A 87 22.78 3.49 9.89
CA ASP A 87 22.91 2.94 11.23
C ASP A 87 21.60 3.10 12.00
N ALA A 88 21.27 2.11 12.82
CA ALA A 88 20.00 2.08 13.55
C ALA A 88 19.79 3.33 14.44
N SER A 89 20.88 3.90 14.98
CA SER A 89 20.89 5.13 15.77
C SER A 89 20.55 6.39 14.98
N GLU A 90 20.74 6.39 13.66
CA GLU A 90 20.46 7.53 12.78
C GLU A 90 19.08 7.46 12.13
N ILE A 91 18.35 6.35 12.34
CA ILE A 91 17.01 6.18 11.80
C ILE A 91 16.04 6.93 12.71
N THR A 92 15.54 8.06 12.24
CA THR A 92 14.40 8.71 12.87
C THR A 92 13.17 7.80 12.76
N THR A 93 12.68 7.34 13.90
CA THR A 93 11.45 6.56 14.03
C THR A 93 10.26 7.45 14.37
N TYR A 94 9.08 6.85 14.28
CA TYR A 94 7.85 7.40 14.85
C TYR A 94 7.52 6.60 16.10
N ASP A 95 7.61 7.23 17.25
CA ASP A 95 7.50 6.56 18.54
C ASP A 95 6.05 6.52 19.03
N CYS A 96 5.69 5.44 19.71
CA CYS A 96 4.41 5.33 20.37
C CYS A 96 4.43 6.09 21.70
N SER A 97 3.41 6.90 21.96
CA SER A 97 3.27 7.63 23.24
C SER A 97 2.85 6.75 24.42
N PHE A 98 2.51 5.47 24.19
CA PHE A 98 1.95 4.57 25.21
C PHE A 98 2.83 3.35 25.52
N CYS A 99 3.82 3.04 24.68
CA CYS A 99 4.71 1.89 24.87
C CYS A 99 6.04 2.10 24.12
N SER A 100 6.98 1.18 24.28
CA SER A 100 8.30 1.22 23.61
C SER A 100 8.28 0.85 22.13
N TYR A 101 7.11 0.76 21.49
CA TYR A 101 7.02 0.45 20.07
C TYR A 101 7.41 1.65 19.21
N GLU A 102 8.23 1.39 18.20
CA GLU A 102 8.71 2.38 17.25
C GLU A 102 8.41 1.92 15.82
N ALA A 103 8.10 2.86 14.93
CA ALA A 103 7.86 2.55 13.52
C ALA A 103 8.73 3.37 12.59
N LYS A 104 9.32 2.72 11.58
CA LYS A 104 10.03 3.39 10.48
C LYS A 104 9.12 4.17 9.52
N ARG A 105 7.80 4.02 9.64
CA ARG A 105 6.78 4.68 8.79
C ARG A 105 5.60 5.15 9.61
N LYS A 106 5.15 6.38 9.38
CA LYS A 106 3.98 6.97 10.04
C LYS A 106 2.71 6.11 9.90
N SER A 107 2.51 5.49 8.73
CA SER A 107 1.36 4.61 8.48
C SER A 107 1.40 3.33 9.32
N ASN A 108 2.59 2.84 9.69
CA ASN A 108 2.74 1.70 10.58
C ASN A 108 2.44 2.12 12.02
N LEU A 109 2.94 3.27 12.48
CA LEU A 109 2.56 3.81 13.79
C LEU A 109 1.04 4.01 13.87
N SER A 110 0.42 4.62 12.86
CA SER A 110 -1.03 4.85 12.84
C SER A 110 -1.85 3.55 12.96
N LYS A 111 -1.36 2.44 12.42
CA LYS A 111 -1.99 1.11 12.60
C LYS A 111 -1.73 0.56 13.99
N HIS A 112 -0.50 0.68 14.48
CA HIS A 112 -0.11 0.27 15.82
C HIS A 112 -0.95 0.98 16.89
N MET A 113 -1.22 2.29 16.76
CA MET A 113 -2.03 3.05 17.73
C MET A 113 -3.44 2.48 17.95
N LEU A 114 -3.92 1.58 17.08
CA LEU A 114 -5.20 0.90 17.28
C LEU A 114 -5.15 -0.15 18.38
N ILE A 115 -3.98 -0.67 18.77
CA ILE A 115 -3.88 -1.62 19.88
C ILE A 115 -4.08 -0.96 21.24
N HIS A 116 -3.83 0.36 21.33
CA HIS A 116 -3.99 1.17 22.55
C HIS A 116 -5.40 1.74 22.72
N LYS A 117 -6.30 1.41 21.79
CA LYS A 117 -7.70 1.83 21.85
C LYS A 117 -8.56 0.66 22.30
N TYR A 118 -9.58 0.94 23.10
CA TYR A 118 -10.62 -0.04 23.35
C TYR A 118 -11.34 -0.38 22.05
N ALA A 119 -11.76 -1.64 21.90
CA ALA A 119 -12.48 -2.08 20.71
C ALA A 119 -13.75 -1.23 20.44
N SER A 120 -14.38 -0.69 21.49
CA SER A 120 -15.50 0.24 21.42
C SER A 120 -15.18 1.57 20.73
N GLU A 121 -13.92 2.00 20.75
CA GLU A 121 -13.45 3.26 20.16
C GLU A 121 -12.92 3.08 18.73
N ILE A 122 -12.76 1.83 18.27
CA ILE A 122 -12.25 1.51 16.94
C ILE A 122 -13.43 1.29 16.01
N THR A 123 -13.68 2.26 15.13
CA THR A 123 -14.62 2.04 14.02
C THR A 123 -14.05 1.02 13.04
N THR A 124 -14.62 -0.19 13.08
CA THR A 124 -14.24 -1.30 12.21
C THR A 124 -15.30 -1.50 11.14
N TYR A 125 -14.85 -1.56 9.89
CA TYR A 125 -15.69 -1.76 8.72
C TYR A 125 -15.45 -3.18 8.20
N TYR A 126 -16.52 -3.97 8.12
CA TYR A 126 -16.48 -5.33 7.65
C TYR A 126 -16.96 -5.42 6.20
N CYS A 127 -16.28 -6.26 5.42
CA CYS A 127 -16.83 -6.74 4.16
C CYS A 127 -17.94 -7.75 4.46
N LYS A 128 -19.15 -7.49 3.95
CA LYS A 128 -20.28 -8.43 3.95
C LYS A 128 -20.51 -8.92 2.54
#